data_AF-A0ABF7R117-F1
#
_entry.id   AF-A0ABF7R117-F1
#
_cell.length_a   1.000
_cell.length_b   1.000
_cell.length_c   1.000
_cell.angle_alpha   90.00
_cell.angle_beta   90.00
_cell.angle_gamma   90.00
#
_symmetry.space_group_name_H-M   'P 1'
#
loop_
_entity.id
_entity.type
_entity.pdbx_description
1 polymer ?
#
loop_
_entity_poly.entity_id
_entity_poly.type
_entity_poly.pdbx_seq_one_letter_code
_entity_poly.pdbx_strand_id
1 'polypeptide(L)'
;MSYQALYRVWRPQRFSDLVGQQIVSTTLKNAIITKKISHAYLFAGPRGTGKTSAAKIFAKAVNCHHQTDGEPCNECELCQAITAGQLNDVIEIDAASNNGVEQIRDIRDKVKYAPTQADYKVYIIDEVHMLSTGAFNALLKTLEEPPANVIFILATTEPHKIPLTIISRVQRFDFRRISAKDAFERMKYILDQKKVAYQEDALWVIANAAEGGMRDALSILDQALSFGDEQVTIDDALLVTGSVTKQLVQEYFLQVAKGDSAPALETLTKITGAGKDGQRFIEDLISFIRDVLLYQESPSLIDLPATGLRKEDFDQLSGAASSTALYQMIDTLNDIQQEMRFTTHPDVYLEVLTVRLCQIRGDERTQPGADQAELTQLRQAVAALQQEVNQLRQTPPAEVKTPAPRPSRSTSNKQALRINLAQVNLILTNATRPELENLQGLWGDMLSLLDNAQSSLINNSEPVAASPAGVVVSFDNNFLFEQANGGNLGNAMGAALQQLTGSERQVVFVPKDKWPQIRQDFLVENGYLKKGTAKKEAPKATDPVVSQAEKLFGPDAIEVKND
;
A
#
# COMPACT_ATOMS: atom_id res chain seq x y z
N MET A 1 -24.14 39.18 -7.77
CA MET A 1 -24.16 37.82 -7.17
C MET A 1 -22.73 37.46 -6.81
N SER A 2 -22.48 36.96 -5.60
CA SER A 2 -21.15 36.49 -5.20
C SER A 2 -20.72 35.34 -6.11
N TYR A 3 -19.50 35.40 -6.64
CA TYR A 3 -18.90 34.30 -7.39
C TYR A 3 -18.99 32.99 -6.60
N GLN A 4 -19.50 31.92 -7.22
CA GLN A 4 -19.53 30.58 -6.65
C GLN A 4 -18.66 29.67 -7.50
N ALA A 5 -17.72 28.97 -6.84
CA ALA A 5 -16.81 28.04 -7.49
C ALA A 5 -17.56 26.94 -8.25
N LEU A 6 -17.05 26.56 -9.43
CA LEU A 6 -17.67 25.58 -10.32
C LEU A 6 -18.02 24.26 -9.63
N TYR A 7 -17.14 23.71 -8.79
CA TYR A 7 -17.39 22.43 -8.11
C TYR A 7 -18.58 22.45 -7.15
N ARG A 8 -19.03 23.63 -6.70
CA ARG A 8 -20.24 23.79 -5.87
C ARG A 8 -21.49 23.89 -6.73
N VAL A 9 -21.45 24.73 -7.76
CA VAL A 9 -22.57 24.97 -8.67
C VAL A 9 -22.93 23.70 -9.45
N TRP A 10 -21.91 22.98 -9.93
CA TRP A 10 -22.06 21.78 -10.75
C TRP A 10 -22.02 20.47 -9.97
N ARG A 11 -22.24 20.54 -8.65
CA ARG A 11 -22.32 19.36 -7.80
C ARG A 11 -23.51 18.48 -8.26
N PRO A 12 -23.29 17.19 -8.59
CA PRO A 12 -24.33 16.27 -9.06
C PRO A 12 -25.59 16.30 -8.19
N GLN A 13 -26.76 16.38 -8.83
CA GLN A 13 -28.06 16.42 -8.13
C GLN A 13 -28.86 15.12 -8.31
N ARG A 14 -28.55 14.33 -9.34
CA ARG A 14 -29.11 13.00 -9.62
C ARG A 14 -28.00 11.96 -9.69
N PHE A 15 -28.34 10.68 -9.54
CA PHE A 15 -27.37 9.58 -9.70
C PHE A 15 -26.84 9.52 -11.13
N SER A 16 -27.69 9.84 -12.11
CA SER A 16 -27.31 10.02 -13.52
C SER A 16 -26.25 11.09 -13.77
N ASP A 17 -26.11 12.07 -12.87
CA ASP A 17 -25.08 13.11 -12.98
C ASP A 17 -23.71 12.66 -12.41
N LEU A 18 -23.65 11.49 -11.75
CA LEU A 18 -22.41 10.98 -11.18
C LEU A 18 -21.52 10.37 -12.27
N VAL A 19 -20.41 11.05 -12.53
CA VAL A 19 -19.43 10.69 -13.54
C VAL A 19 -18.59 9.49 -13.09
N GLY A 20 -18.48 8.45 -13.92
CA GLY A 20 -17.61 7.29 -13.70
C GLY A 20 -18.05 6.31 -12.60
N GLN A 21 -19.27 6.45 -12.05
CA GLN A 21 -19.76 5.62 -10.92
C GLN A 21 -21.05 4.85 -11.27
N GLN A 22 -21.13 4.26 -12.47
CA GLN A 22 -22.35 3.63 -12.99
C GLN A 22 -22.82 2.44 -12.14
N ILE A 23 -21.89 1.58 -11.68
CA ILE A 23 -22.23 0.41 -10.86
C ILE A 23 -22.84 0.84 -9.52
N VAL A 24 -22.20 1.79 -8.84
CA VAL A 24 -22.67 2.33 -7.55
C VAL A 24 -24.04 2.99 -7.72
N SER A 25 -24.17 3.86 -8.73
CA SER A 25 -25.40 4.58 -9.04
C SER A 25 -26.56 3.63 -9.32
N THR A 26 -26.35 2.63 -10.17
CA THR A 26 -27.38 1.62 -10.50
C THR A 26 -27.80 0.82 -9.27
N THR A 27 -26.83 0.41 -8.45
CA THR A 27 -27.11 -0.40 -7.25
C THR A 27 -27.88 0.39 -6.21
N LEU A 28 -27.53 1.66 -5.97
CA LEU A 28 -28.25 2.55 -5.05
C LEU A 28 -29.68 2.82 -5.55
N LYS A 29 -29.86 3.10 -6.85
CA LYS A 29 -31.19 3.27 -7.46
C LYS A 29 -32.05 2.01 -7.27
N ASN A 30 -31.49 0.84 -7.53
CA ASN A 30 -32.20 -0.43 -7.36
C ASN A 30 -32.59 -0.70 -5.90
N ALA A 31 -31.74 -0.35 -4.92
CA ALA A 31 -32.09 -0.47 -3.51
C ALA A 31 -33.31 0.38 -3.14
N ILE A 32 -33.40 1.60 -3.69
CA ILE A 32 -34.52 2.51 -3.49
C ILE A 32 -35.79 1.98 -4.18
N ILE A 33 -35.70 1.57 -5.45
CA ILE A 33 -36.84 1.04 -6.23
C ILE A 33 -37.43 -0.20 -5.55
N THR A 34 -36.56 -1.11 -5.09
CA THR A 34 -36.97 -2.37 -4.44
C THR A 34 -37.33 -2.20 -2.96
N LYS A 35 -37.22 -0.98 -2.41
CA LYS A 35 -37.39 -0.67 -0.98
C LYS A 35 -36.52 -1.54 -0.05
N LYS A 36 -35.37 -2.02 -0.55
CA LYS A 36 -34.38 -2.79 0.21
C LYS A 36 -33.26 -1.87 0.69
N ILE A 37 -33.64 -0.91 1.53
CA ILE A 37 -32.73 0.08 2.10
C ILE A 37 -32.05 -0.52 3.34
N SER A 38 -30.72 -0.45 3.39
CA SER A 38 -29.91 -0.83 4.55
C SER A 38 -29.93 0.30 5.59
N HIS A 39 -29.76 -0.06 6.86
CA HIS A 39 -29.60 0.90 7.94
C HIS A 39 -28.24 1.62 7.89
N ALA A 40 -27.24 1.05 7.23
CA ALA A 40 -25.91 1.63 7.14
C ALA A 40 -25.17 1.31 5.83
N TYR A 41 -24.47 2.34 5.33
CA TYR A 41 -23.71 2.35 4.09
C TYR A 41 -22.29 2.86 4.34
N LEU A 42 -21.30 2.26 3.68
CA LEU A 42 -19.91 2.74 3.67
C LEU A 42 -19.51 3.08 2.24
N PHE A 43 -19.33 4.36 1.96
CA PHE A 43 -18.83 4.89 0.70
C PHE A 43 -17.32 5.08 0.81
N ALA A 44 -16.56 4.19 0.18
CA ALA A 44 -15.11 4.17 0.25
C ALA A 44 -14.51 4.54 -1.11
N GLY A 45 -13.45 5.34 -1.14
CA GLY A 45 -12.70 5.61 -2.36
C GLY A 45 -11.97 6.94 -2.36
N PRO A 46 -11.13 7.22 -3.37
CA PRO A 46 -10.31 8.42 -3.42
C PRO A 46 -11.11 9.73 -3.29
N ARG A 47 -10.44 10.82 -2.90
CA ARG A 47 -11.06 12.14 -2.82
C ARG A 47 -11.59 12.57 -4.19
N GLY A 48 -12.66 13.37 -4.21
CA GLY A 48 -13.18 13.95 -5.45
C GLY A 48 -13.98 13.00 -6.37
N THR A 49 -14.12 11.72 -6.00
CA THR A 49 -14.86 10.69 -6.77
C THR A 49 -16.39 10.74 -6.63
N GLY A 50 -16.92 11.63 -5.78
CA GLY A 50 -18.36 11.87 -5.65
C GLY A 50 -19.05 11.21 -4.44
N LYS A 51 -18.32 10.60 -3.49
CA LYS A 51 -18.86 9.95 -2.28
C LYS A 51 -19.93 10.78 -1.55
N THR A 52 -19.58 11.98 -1.08
CA THR A 52 -20.49 12.86 -0.33
C THR A 52 -21.63 13.38 -1.21
N SER A 53 -21.42 13.52 -2.52
CA SER A 53 -22.50 13.88 -3.46
C SER A 53 -23.50 12.74 -3.62
N ALA A 54 -23.03 11.51 -3.80
CA ALA A 54 -23.86 10.31 -3.85
C ALA A 54 -24.64 10.12 -2.54
N ALA A 55 -24.04 10.40 -1.39
CA ALA A 55 -24.70 10.35 -0.09
C ALA A 55 -25.89 11.32 -0.01
N LYS A 56 -25.69 12.57 -0.47
CA LYS A 56 -26.77 13.57 -0.53
C LYS A 56 -27.86 13.20 -1.56
N ILE A 57 -27.48 12.68 -2.72
CA ILE A 57 -28.45 12.21 -3.72
C ILE A 57 -29.28 11.05 -3.16
N PHE A 58 -28.65 10.11 -2.47
CA PHE A 58 -29.34 9.00 -1.80
C PHE A 58 -30.29 9.48 -0.71
N ALA A 59 -29.84 10.40 0.15
CA ALA A 59 -30.69 11.00 1.18
C ALA A 59 -31.92 11.71 0.57
N LYS A 60 -31.74 12.43 -0.54
CA LYS A 60 -32.86 13.03 -1.29
C LYS A 60 -33.79 11.98 -1.86
N ALA A 61 -33.25 10.96 -2.52
CA ALA A 61 -34.05 9.97 -3.23
C ALA A 61 -34.90 9.12 -2.27
N VAL A 62 -34.35 8.74 -1.12
CA VAL A 62 -35.05 7.98 -0.08
C VAL A 62 -36.18 8.79 0.56
N ASN A 63 -36.00 10.10 0.72
CA ASN A 63 -36.99 11.00 1.34
C ASN A 63 -37.89 11.73 0.32
N CYS A 64 -37.77 11.44 -0.97
CA CYS A 64 -38.53 12.14 -2.01
C CYS A 64 -39.80 11.39 -2.37
N HIS A 65 -40.97 11.93 -2.01
CA HIS A 65 -42.27 11.34 -2.36
C HIS A 65 -42.57 11.30 -3.86
N HIS A 66 -41.89 12.14 -4.65
CA HIS A 66 -42.04 12.22 -6.11
C HIS A 66 -40.84 11.61 -6.86
N GLN A 67 -40.10 10.69 -6.23
CA GLN A 67 -38.98 10.04 -6.89
C GLN A 67 -39.45 9.20 -8.09
N THR A 68 -38.64 9.13 -9.13
CA THR A 68 -38.91 8.31 -10.33
C THR A 68 -37.68 7.46 -10.62
N ASP A 69 -37.86 6.15 -10.76
CA ASP A 69 -36.77 5.19 -11.01
C ASP A 69 -35.58 5.30 -10.04
N GLY A 70 -35.83 5.57 -8.75
CA GLY A 70 -34.77 5.73 -7.76
C GLY A 70 -34.05 7.08 -7.78
N GLU A 71 -34.49 8.02 -8.62
CA GLU A 71 -33.92 9.37 -8.73
C GLU A 71 -34.76 10.40 -7.96
N PRO A 72 -34.13 11.36 -7.26
CA PRO A 72 -34.85 12.46 -6.62
C PRO A 72 -35.42 13.42 -7.67
N CYS A 73 -36.61 13.97 -7.41
CA CYS A 73 -37.22 14.96 -8.32
C CYS A 73 -36.45 16.29 -8.37
N ASN A 74 -35.75 16.65 -7.27
CA ASN A 74 -35.05 17.92 -7.07
C ASN A 74 -35.94 19.19 -7.04
N GLU A 75 -37.26 19.04 -7.13
CA GLU A 75 -38.22 20.15 -7.19
C GLU A 75 -39.08 20.27 -5.93
N CYS A 76 -39.27 19.18 -5.17
CA CYS A 76 -40.07 19.21 -3.95
C CYS A 76 -39.34 19.91 -2.78
N GLU A 77 -40.11 20.37 -1.79
CA GLU A 77 -39.61 21.09 -0.62
C GLU A 77 -38.52 20.30 0.12
N LEU A 78 -38.70 18.99 0.31
CA LEU A 78 -37.69 18.12 0.95
C LEU A 78 -36.38 18.08 0.15
N CYS A 79 -36.46 17.90 -1.17
CA CYS A 79 -35.27 17.88 -2.01
C CYS A 79 -34.53 19.21 -2.00
N GLN A 80 -35.25 20.33 -2.08
CA GLN A 80 -34.67 21.68 -2.02
C GLN A 80 -34.04 21.96 -0.66
N ALA A 81 -34.72 21.59 0.44
CA ALA A 81 -34.21 21.75 1.80
C ALA A 81 -32.95 20.92 2.06
N ILE A 82 -32.87 19.69 1.54
CA ILE A 82 -31.65 18.85 1.64
C ILE A 82 -30.51 19.47 0.82
N THR A 83 -30.78 19.93 -0.40
CA THR A 83 -29.77 20.59 -1.24
C THR A 83 -29.24 21.87 -0.58
N ALA A 84 -30.11 22.63 0.10
CA ALA A 84 -29.74 23.83 0.85
C ALA A 84 -29.08 23.52 2.22
N GLY A 85 -29.09 22.26 2.67
CA GLY A 85 -28.55 21.86 3.99
C GLY A 85 -29.39 22.36 5.17
N GLN A 86 -30.69 22.57 4.97
CA GLN A 86 -31.60 23.14 5.98
C GLN A 86 -32.51 22.09 6.64
N LEU A 87 -32.56 20.87 6.10
CA LEU A 87 -33.41 19.81 6.63
C LEU A 87 -32.78 19.14 7.85
N ASN A 88 -33.40 19.29 9.03
CA ASN A 88 -32.90 18.71 10.29
C ASN A 88 -32.87 17.18 10.33
N ASP A 89 -33.61 16.52 9.43
CA ASP A 89 -33.61 15.06 9.30
C ASP A 89 -32.46 14.53 8.44
N VAL A 90 -31.69 15.40 7.76
CA VAL A 90 -30.48 15.02 7.02
C VAL A 90 -29.28 15.78 7.60
N ILE A 91 -28.45 15.06 8.35
CA ILE A 91 -27.39 15.65 9.16
C ILE A 91 -26.05 15.26 8.55
N GLU A 92 -25.31 16.24 8.06
CA GLU A 92 -23.94 16.08 7.55
C GLU A 92 -22.94 16.45 8.65
N ILE A 93 -22.08 15.51 9.01
CA ILE A 93 -21.05 15.66 10.04
C ILE A 93 -19.71 15.40 9.37
N ASP A 94 -18.80 16.36 9.50
CA ASP A 94 -17.41 16.17 9.13
C ASP A 94 -16.65 15.59 10.34
N ALA A 95 -16.19 14.34 10.22
CA ALA A 95 -15.48 13.65 11.29
C ALA A 95 -14.12 14.28 11.58
N ALA A 96 -13.51 15.03 10.65
CA ALA A 96 -12.24 15.72 10.89
C ALA A 96 -12.38 16.82 11.96
N SER A 97 -13.54 17.50 11.99
CA SER A 97 -13.86 18.54 12.98
C SER A 97 -14.63 18.00 14.20
N ASN A 98 -15.20 16.81 14.11
CA ASN A 98 -16.03 16.19 15.15
C ASN A 98 -15.53 14.77 15.53
N ASN A 99 -14.22 14.62 15.75
CA ASN A 99 -13.58 13.32 15.99
C ASN A 99 -13.72 12.75 17.42
N GLY A 100 -14.20 13.57 18.36
CA GLY A 100 -14.30 13.24 19.78
C GLY A 100 -15.44 12.28 20.12
N VAL A 101 -15.26 11.55 21.22
CA VAL A 101 -16.23 10.54 21.69
C VAL A 101 -17.55 11.19 22.12
N GLU A 102 -17.51 12.37 22.75
CA GLU A 102 -18.70 13.06 23.25
C GLU A 102 -19.62 13.51 22.11
N GLN A 103 -19.08 14.06 21.02
CA GLN A 103 -19.87 14.48 19.87
C GLN A 103 -20.63 13.30 19.24
N ILE A 104 -19.98 12.14 19.15
CA ILE A 104 -20.62 10.92 18.65
C ILE A 104 -21.65 10.37 19.64
N ARG A 105 -21.43 10.49 20.94
CA ARG A 105 -22.44 10.12 21.96
C ARG A 105 -23.68 10.99 21.85
N ASP A 106 -23.52 12.29 21.63
CA ASP A 106 -24.65 13.20 21.39
C ASP A 106 -25.46 12.80 20.15
N ILE A 107 -24.77 12.40 19.08
CA ILE A 107 -25.42 11.87 17.88
C ILE A 107 -26.20 10.60 18.21
N ARG A 108 -25.55 9.63 18.86
CA ARG A 108 -26.16 8.36 19.28
C ARG A 108 -27.42 8.57 20.12
N ASP A 109 -27.42 9.56 20.99
CA ASP A 109 -28.56 9.84 21.85
C ASP A 109 -29.69 10.55 21.07
N LYS A 110 -29.36 11.40 20.09
CA LYS A 110 -30.31 12.04 19.17
C LYS A 110 -30.89 11.11 18.09
N VAL A 111 -30.21 10.00 17.81
CA VAL A 111 -30.63 8.99 16.81
C VAL A 111 -31.91 8.28 17.23
N LYS A 112 -32.23 8.23 18.53
CA LYS A 112 -33.43 7.57 19.06
C LYS A 112 -34.74 8.29 18.71
N TYR A 113 -34.66 9.57 18.35
CA TYR A 113 -35.85 10.37 18.01
C TYR A 113 -36.25 10.15 16.56
N ALA A 114 -37.57 9.99 16.35
CA ALA A 114 -38.15 9.86 15.01
C ALA A 114 -37.85 11.09 14.13
N PRO A 115 -37.83 10.92 12.80
CA PRO A 115 -37.79 12.03 11.85
C PRO A 115 -38.94 13.02 12.07
N THR A 116 -38.72 14.30 11.76
CA THR A 116 -39.73 15.36 11.97
C THR A 116 -40.57 15.63 10.72
N GLN A 117 -39.94 15.68 9.56
CA GLN A 117 -40.55 16.05 8.27
C GLN A 117 -40.34 14.98 7.18
N ALA A 118 -39.24 14.24 7.25
CA ALA A 118 -38.89 13.20 6.28
C ALA A 118 -39.32 11.80 6.74
N ASP A 119 -39.33 10.82 5.82
CA ASP A 119 -39.59 9.42 6.16
C ASP A 119 -38.40 8.78 6.90
N TYR A 120 -37.18 9.15 6.53
CA TYR A 120 -35.94 8.66 7.10
C TYR A 120 -35.05 9.79 7.62
N LYS A 121 -34.45 9.56 8.78
CA LYS A 121 -33.41 10.41 9.35
C LYS A 121 -32.04 9.90 8.89
N VAL A 122 -31.33 10.70 8.10
CA VAL A 122 -30.08 10.31 7.46
C VAL A 122 -28.90 11.01 8.10
N TYR A 123 -27.93 10.24 8.58
CA TYR A 123 -26.65 10.74 9.11
C TYR A 123 -25.55 10.49 8.09
N ILE A 124 -25.00 11.55 7.51
CA ILE A 124 -23.86 11.49 6.60
C ILE A 124 -22.61 11.86 7.40
N ILE A 125 -21.72 10.91 7.63
CA ILE A 125 -20.45 11.12 8.34
C ILE A 125 -19.34 11.10 7.31
N ASP A 126 -18.81 12.27 6.95
CA ASP A 126 -17.71 12.41 5.99
C ASP A 126 -16.35 12.25 6.69
N GLU A 127 -15.38 11.75 5.93
CA GLU A 127 -14.04 11.36 6.40
C GLU A 127 -14.04 10.55 7.70
N VAL A 128 -14.93 9.55 7.80
CA VAL A 128 -15.16 8.76 9.03
C VAL A 128 -13.90 8.11 9.61
N HIS A 129 -12.85 7.89 8.80
CA HIS A 129 -11.56 7.39 9.27
C HIS A 129 -10.86 8.34 10.26
N MET A 130 -11.28 9.60 10.34
CA MET A 130 -10.76 10.59 11.29
C MET A 130 -11.37 10.47 12.70
N LEU A 131 -12.39 9.61 12.89
CA LEU A 131 -12.96 9.35 14.21
C LEU A 131 -11.95 8.64 15.13
N SER A 132 -11.95 9.03 16.40
CA SER A 132 -11.21 8.31 17.43
C SER A 132 -11.74 6.88 17.63
N THR A 133 -10.91 5.98 18.15
CA THR A 133 -11.30 4.60 18.46
C THR A 133 -12.49 4.54 19.44
N GLY A 134 -12.50 5.43 20.45
CA GLY A 134 -13.63 5.58 21.37
C GLY A 134 -14.93 6.02 20.68
N ALA A 135 -14.83 6.87 19.65
CA ALA A 135 -15.97 7.33 18.86
C ALA A 135 -16.53 6.20 17.98
N PHE A 136 -15.69 5.38 17.35
CA PHE A 136 -16.15 4.17 16.64
C PHE A 136 -16.90 3.22 17.56
N ASN A 137 -16.39 2.97 18.77
CA ASN A 137 -17.06 2.11 19.75
C ASN A 137 -18.42 2.67 20.20
N ALA A 138 -18.57 3.99 20.26
CA ALA A 138 -19.84 4.62 20.58
C ALA A 138 -20.89 4.43 19.47
N LEU A 139 -20.48 4.31 18.20
CA LEU A 139 -21.38 4.02 17.06
C LEU A 139 -21.77 2.55 16.95
N LEU A 140 -20.93 1.61 17.43
CA LEU A 140 -21.15 0.17 17.26
C LEU A 140 -22.54 -0.28 17.73
N LYS A 141 -22.95 0.15 18.93
CA LYS A 141 -24.25 -0.24 19.48
C LYS A 141 -25.43 0.19 18.59
N THR A 142 -25.31 1.35 17.95
CA THR A 142 -26.36 1.88 17.07
C THR A 142 -26.33 1.25 15.69
N LEU A 143 -25.17 0.80 15.21
CA LEU A 143 -25.07 0.02 13.98
C LEU A 143 -25.55 -1.43 14.17
N GLU A 144 -25.44 -1.98 15.38
CA GLU A 144 -25.95 -3.32 15.73
C GLU A 144 -27.47 -3.32 15.94
N GLU A 145 -27.99 -2.31 16.62
CA GLU A 145 -29.41 -2.16 16.93
C GLU A 145 -29.94 -0.85 16.31
N PRO A 146 -30.02 -0.76 14.97
CA PRO A 146 -30.43 0.47 14.30
C PRO A 146 -31.93 0.76 14.52
N PRO A 147 -32.32 2.02 14.78
CA PRO A 147 -33.71 2.41 14.75
C PRO A 147 -34.30 2.26 13.34
N ALA A 148 -35.58 1.90 13.24
CA ALA A 148 -36.23 1.52 11.98
C ALA A 148 -36.17 2.60 10.87
N ASN A 149 -36.15 3.89 11.23
CA ASN A 149 -36.20 5.01 10.29
C ASN A 149 -34.90 5.82 10.26
N VAL A 150 -33.76 5.19 10.58
CA VAL A 150 -32.45 5.84 10.61
C VAL A 150 -31.52 5.18 9.60
N ILE A 151 -30.81 6.00 8.83
CA ILE A 151 -29.82 5.57 7.85
C ILE A 151 -28.49 6.25 8.14
N PHE A 152 -27.42 5.46 8.28
CA PHE A 152 -26.05 5.95 8.35
C PHE A 152 -25.37 5.84 6.98
N ILE A 153 -24.72 6.91 6.55
CA ILE A 153 -23.85 6.92 5.38
C ILE A 153 -22.48 7.39 5.83
N LEU A 154 -21.55 6.45 5.91
CA LEU A 154 -20.16 6.69 6.29
C LEU A 154 -19.36 6.90 5.01
N ALA A 155 -18.68 8.02 4.84
CA ALA A 155 -17.80 8.27 3.71
C ALA A 155 -16.34 8.31 4.16
N THR A 156 -15.44 7.65 3.42
CA THR A 156 -14.01 7.65 3.74
C THR A 156 -13.13 7.60 2.50
N THR A 157 -12.01 8.31 2.55
CA THR A 157 -10.90 8.15 1.60
C THR A 157 -9.96 6.98 1.95
N GLU A 158 -9.93 6.56 3.21
CA GLU A 158 -9.01 5.54 3.73
C GLU A 158 -9.79 4.37 4.36
N PRO A 159 -10.29 3.41 3.56
CA PRO A 159 -11.10 2.29 4.07
C PRO A 159 -10.33 1.36 5.00
N HIS A 160 -9.01 1.28 4.87
CA HIS A 160 -8.14 0.42 5.69
C HIS A 160 -8.01 0.88 7.14
N LYS A 161 -8.30 2.17 7.42
CA LYS A 161 -8.34 2.72 8.79
C LYS A 161 -9.65 2.42 9.51
N ILE A 162 -10.66 1.91 8.80
CA ILE A 162 -11.96 1.61 9.39
C ILE A 162 -11.90 0.23 10.07
N PRO A 163 -12.31 0.13 11.35
CA PRO A 163 -12.34 -1.15 12.04
C PRO A 163 -13.20 -2.20 11.30
N LEU A 164 -12.73 -3.43 11.23
CA LEU A 164 -13.47 -4.56 10.62
C LEU A 164 -14.84 -4.77 11.28
N THR A 165 -14.97 -4.42 12.56
CA THR A 165 -16.23 -4.47 13.31
C THR A 165 -17.30 -3.53 12.73
N ILE A 166 -16.91 -2.41 12.14
CA ILE A 166 -17.81 -1.49 11.43
C ILE A 166 -18.09 -2.03 10.03
N ILE A 167 -17.04 -2.44 9.30
CA ILE A 167 -17.17 -2.93 7.92
C ILE A 167 -18.14 -4.11 7.82
N SER A 168 -18.17 -5.00 8.81
CA SER A 168 -19.08 -6.16 8.80
C SER A 168 -20.57 -5.81 9.02
N ARG A 169 -20.88 -4.58 9.44
CA ARG A 169 -22.25 -4.12 9.76
C ARG A 169 -22.80 -3.11 8.75
N VAL A 170 -22.02 -2.77 7.72
CA VAL A 170 -22.39 -1.75 6.72
C VAL A 170 -22.35 -2.32 5.32
N GLN A 171 -23.21 -1.80 4.44
CA GLN A 171 -23.13 -2.12 3.02
C GLN A 171 -22.04 -1.26 2.37
N ARG A 172 -20.95 -1.90 1.93
CA ARG A 172 -19.80 -1.22 1.32
C ARG A 172 -20.01 -0.95 -0.17
N PHE A 173 -19.71 0.28 -0.58
CA PHE A 173 -19.66 0.74 -1.96
C PHE A 173 -18.30 1.39 -2.25
N ASP A 174 -17.57 0.81 -3.19
CA ASP A 174 -16.26 1.31 -3.61
C ASP A 174 -16.40 2.26 -4.82
N PHE A 175 -16.06 3.52 -4.60
CA PHE A 175 -15.97 4.56 -5.61
C PHE A 175 -14.60 4.52 -6.27
N ARG A 176 -14.58 4.41 -7.59
CA ARG A 176 -13.35 4.31 -8.38
C ARG A 176 -12.85 5.69 -8.78
N ARG A 177 -11.56 5.79 -9.13
CA ARG A 177 -11.04 7.01 -9.79
C ARG A 177 -11.81 7.25 -11.08
N ILE A 178 -12.14 8.51 -11.33
CA ILE A 178 -12.82 8.93 -12.57
C ILE A 178 -11.78 8.91 -13.68
N SER A 179 -12.14 8.39 -14.86
CA SER A 179 -11.21 8.37 -15.99
C SER A 179 -10.95 9.79 -16.49
N ALA A 180 -9.76 10.03 -17.05
CA ALA A 180 -9.42 11.34 -17.62
C ALA A 180 -10.41 11.74 -18.72
N LYS A 181 -10.85 10.77 -19.53
CA LYS A 181 -11.89 10.96 -20.54
C LYS A 181 -13.23 11.40 -19.95
N ASP A 182 -13.71 10.73 -18.90
CA ASP A 182 -14.98 11.11 -18.27
C ASP A 182 -14.91 12.51 -17.63
N ALA A 183 -13.76 12.86 -17.04
CA ALA A 183 -13.51 14.20 -16.49
C ALA A 183 -13.48 15.27 -17.60
N PHE A 184 -12.82 14.98 -18.72
CA PHE A 184 -12.81 15.82 -19.92
C PHE A 184 -14.23 16.07 -20.44
N GLU A 185 -15.01 15.02 -20.66
CA GLU A 185 -16.39 15.12 -21.16
C GLU A 185 -17.26 15.96 -20.22
N ARG A 186 -17.08 15.80 -18.91
CA ARG A 186 -17.80 16.60 -17.91
C ARG A 186 -17.40 18.07 -17.93
N MET A 187 -16.11 18.39 -18.05
CA MET A 187 -15.65 19.78 -18.13
C MET A 187 -16.13 20.45 -19.42
N LYS A 188 -16.06 19.74 -20.55
CA LYS A 188 -16.60 20.17 -21.84
C LYS A 188 -18.08 20.52 -21.73
N TYR A 189 -18.89 19.61 -21.18
CA TYR A 189 -20.31 19.86 -20.92
C TYR A 189 -20.57 21.14 -20.10
N ILE A 190 -19.78 21.37 -19.05
CA ILE A 190 -19.92 22.55 -18.19
C ILE A 190 -19.58 23.85 -18.93
N LEU A 191 -18.50 23.85 -19.72
CA LEU A 191 -18.05 25.02 -20.48
C LEU A 191 -19.02 25.35 -21.62
N ASP A 192 -19.54 24.33 -22.31
CA ASP A 192 -20.58 24.49 -23.33
C ASP A 192 -21.84 25.15 -22.76
N GLN A 193 -22.29 24.72 -21.58
CA GLN A 193 -23.45 25.31 -20.90
C GLN A 193 -23.19 26.76 -20.47
N LYS A 194 -21.96 27.07 -20.05
CA LYS A 194 -21.55 28.44 -19.70
C LYS A 194 -21.21 29.30 -20.92
N LYS A 195 -21.16 28.73 -22.13
CA LYS A 195 -20.76 29.39 -23.39
C LYS A 195 -19.37 30.00 -23.31
N VAL A 196 -18.43 29.30 -22.68
CA VAL A 196 -17.03 29.71 -22.58
C VAL A 196 -16.22 29.00 -23.65
N ALA A 197 -15.38 29.73 -24.38
CA ALA A 197 -14.50 29.13 -25.37
C ALA A 197 -13.37 28.33 -24.68
N TYR A 198 -12.97 27.20 -25.26
CA TYR A 198 -11.89 26.38 -24.68
C TYR A 198 -11.11 25.63 -25.76
N GLN A 199 -9.85 25.31 -25.46
CA GLN A 199 -9.03 24.40 -26.22
C GLN A 199 -9.15 22.98 -25.63
N GLU A 200 -9.39 21.97 -26.46
CA GLU A 200 -9.57 20.59 -25.98
C GLU A 200 -8.32 20.06 -25.25
N ASP A 201 -7.13 20.38 -25.75
CA ASP A 201 -5.85 20.02 -25.12
C ASP A 201 -5.73 20.58 -23.69
N ALA A 202 -6.26 21.77 -23.43
CA ALA A 202 -6.26 22.39 -22.10
C ALA A 202 -7.08 21.55 -21.11
N LEU A 203 -8.23 21.03 -21.55
CA LEU A 203 -9.08 20.18 -20.70
C LEU A 203 -8.43 18.83 -20.42
N TRP A 204 -7.68 18.26 -21.37
CA TRP A 204 -6.90 17.05 -21.13
C TRP A 204 -5.81 17.29 -20.08
N VAL A 205 -5.07 18.39 -20.17
CA VAL A 205 -4.07 18.77 -19.15
C VAL A 205 -4.70 18.82 -17.76
N ILE A 206 -5.86 19.46 -17.63
CA ILE A 206 -6.59 19.57 -16.36
C ILE A 206 -7.10 18.21 -15.88
N ALA A 207 -7.68 17.40 -16.77
CA ALA A 207 -8.22 16.08 -16.43
C ALA A 207 -7.14 15.15 -15.88
N ASN A 208 -5.94 15.21 -16.46
CA ASN A 208 -4.80 14.40 -16.04
C ASN A 208 -4.22 14.91 -14.71
N ALA A 209 -4.11 16.23 -14.54
CA ALA A 209 -3.63 16.83 -13.29
C ALA A 209 -4.56 16.57 -12.08
N ALA A 210 -5.83 16.24 -12.33
CA ALA A 210 -6.81 15.96 -11.29
C ALA A 210 -6.76 14.53 -10.73
N GLU A 211 -5.94 13.63 -11.31
CA GLU A 211 -5.70 12.26 -10.83
C GLU A 211 -6.97 11.43 -10.54
N GLY A 212 -8.05 11.71 -11.26
CA GLY A 212 -9.34 11.03 -11.13
C GLY A 212 -10.30 11.60 -10.08
N GLY A 213 -10.03 12.79 -9.55
CA GLY A 213 -10.93 13.57 -8.70
C GLY A 213 -11.66 14.68 -9.46
N MET A 214 -12.98 14.57 -9.67
CA MET A 214 -13.75 15.59 -10.41
C MET A 214 -13.79 16.94 -9.68
N ARG A 215 -13.81 16.91 -8.34
CA ARG A 215 -13.75 18.15 -7.54
C ARG A 215 -12.47 18.94 -7.83
N ASP A 216 -11.35 18.25 -7.95
CA ASP A 216 -10.05 18.86 -8.16
C ASP A 216 -9.94 19.33 -9.63
N ALA A 217 -10.41 18.54 -10.61
CA ALA A 217 -10.54 18.95 -12.01
C ALA A 217 -11.34 20.26 -12.17
N LEU A 218 -12.51 20.36 -11.54
CA LEU A 218 -13.32 21.58 -11.58
C LEU A 218 -12.68 22.75 -10.83
N SER A 219 -11.87 22.50 -9.79
CA SER A 219 -11.17 23.55 -9.07
C SER A 219 -10.02 24.13 -9.89
N ILE A 220 -9.27 23.27 -10.59
CA ILE A 220 -8.23 23.68 -11.54
C ILE A 220 -8.85 24.43 -12.72
N LEU A 221 -9.98 23.95 -13.25
CA LEU A 221 -10.71 24.65 -14.31
C LEU A 221 -11.19 26.05 -13.88
N ASP A 222 -11.70 26.16 -12.64
CA ASP A 222 -12.12 27.44 -12.05
C ASP A 222 -10.95 28.44 -11.97
N GLN A 223 -9.76 27.94 -11.61
CA GLN A 223 -8.53 28.72 -11.57
C GLN A 223 -8.08 29.12 -12.97
N ALA A 224 -8.08 28.22 -13.95
CA ALA A 224 -7.71 28.52 -15.34
C ALA A 224 -8.63 29.60 -15.95
N LEU A 225 -9.93 29.52 -15.67
CA LEU A 225 -10.91 30.54 -16.06
C LEU A 225 -10.70 31.91 -15.39
N SER A 226 -9.99 31.95 -14.26
CA SER A 226 -9.69 33.20 -13.56
C SER A 226 -8.47 33.92 -14.14
N PHE A 227 -7.60 33.20 -14.86
CA PHE A 227 -6.42 33.77 -15.55
C PHE A 227 -6.74 34.24 -16.97
N GLY A 228 -7.54 33.47 -17.71
CA GLY A 228 -7.88 33.78 -19.10
C GLY A 228 -9.00 34.82 -19.25
N ASP A 229 -8.91 35.64 -20.31
CA ASP A 229 -9.99 36.54 -20.75
C ASP A 229 -11.12 35.74 -21.41
N GLU A 230 -12.00 35.13 -20.60
CA GLU A 230 -13.22 34.41 -21.02
C GLU A 230 -12.99 33.19 -21.94
N GLN A 231 -11.76 32.66 -21.97
CA GLN A 231 -11.42 31.43 -22.67
C GLN A 231 -10.44 30.58 -21.86
N VAL A 232 -10.51 29.26 -22.00
CA VAL A 232 -9.55 28.33 -21.39
C VAL A 232 -8.51 27.94 -22.44
N THR A 233 -7.29 28.45 -22.30
CA THR A 233 -6.16 28.10 -23.17
C THR A 233 -5.29 27.01 -22.57
N ILE A 234 -4.48 26.36 -23.41
CA ILE A 234 -3.47 25.39 -22.97
C ILE A 234 -2.48 26.06 -22.00
N ASP A 235 -2.05 27.28 -22.29
CA ASP A 235 -1.07 28.00 -21.47
C ASP A 235 -1.62 28.28 -20.07
N ASP A 236 -2.90 28.66 -19.95
CA ASP A 236 -3.56 28.84 -18.65
C ASP A 236 -3.62 27.52 -17.87
N ALA A 237 -4.01 26.43 -18.54
CA ALA A 237 -4.05 25.10 -17.93
C ALA A 237 -2.66 24.64 -17.47
N LEU A 238 -1.61 24.88 -18.28
CA LEU A 238 -0.23 24.52 -17.93
C LEU A 238 0.29 25.36 -16.75
N LEU A 239 -0.04 26.65 -16.71
CA LEU A 239 0.33 27.55 -15.63
C LEU A 239 -0.31 27.14 -14.30
N VAL A 240 -1.62 26.86 -14.31
CA VAL A 240 -2.38 26.50 -13.10
C VAL A 240 -2.00 25.12 -12.57
N THR A 241 -1.84 24.14 -13.47
CA THR A 241 -1.47 22.77 -13.07
C THR A 241 0.01 22.64 -12.70
N GLY A 242 0.82 23.67 -12.97
CA GLY A 242 2.27 23.56 -12.90
C GLY A 242 2.85 22.63 -13.97
N SER A 243 2.10 22.30 -15.02
CA SER A 243 2.55 21.42 -16.11
C SER A 243 3.63 22.05 -16.99
N VAL A 244 4.00 23.33 -16.81
CA VAL A 244 5.31 23.85 -17.26
C VAL A 244 6.44 22.92 -16.79
N THR A 245 6.29 22.28 -15.62
CA THR A 245 7.23 21.26 -15.17
C THR A 245 7.23 19.99 -16.02
N LYS A 246 6.16 19.60 -16.73
CA LYS A 246 6.17 18.41 -17.60
C LYS A 246 7.10 18.60 -18.80
N GLN A 247 7.14 19.79 -19.40
CA GLN A 247 8.10 20.11 -20.46
C GLN A 247 9.54 20.08 -19.91
N LEU A 248 9.76 20.62 -18.71
CA LEU A 248 11.06 20.53 -18.04
C LEU A 248 11.43 19.08 -17.66
N VAL A 249 10.46 18.23 -17.30
CA VAL A 249 10.67 16.79 -17.04
C VAL A 249 11.04 16.05 -18.33
N GLN A 250 10.38 16.38 -19.45
CA GLN A 250 10.72 15.84 -20.76
C GLN A 250 12.14 16.25 -21.18
N GLU A 251 12.48 17.53 -21.03
CA GLU A 251 13.82 18.05 -21.30
C GLU A 251 14.87 17.39 -20.40
N TYR A 252 14.60 17.30 -19.09
CA TYR A 252 15.45 16.63 -18.12
C TYR A 252 15.67 15.16 -18.48
N PHE A 253 14.61 14.41 -18.82
CA PHE A 253 14.72 13.01 -19.23
C PHE A 253 15.60 12.86 -20.48
N LEU A 254 15.42 13.71 -21.50
CA LEU A 254 16.23 13.66 -22.72
C LEU A 254 17.71 13.98 -22.44
N GLN A 255 18.00 14.90 -21.53
CA GLN A 255 19.37 15.23 -21.11
C GLN A 255 20.01 14.05 -20.35
N VAL A 256 19.25 13.46 -19.42
CA VAL A 256 19.66 12.27 -18.66
C VAL A 256 19.91 11.07 -19.58
N ALA A 257 19.02 10.80 -20.53
CA ALA A 257 19.15 9.72 -21.49
C ALA A 257 20.38 9.86 -22.40
N LYS A 258 20.83 11.10 -22.68
CA LYS A 258 22.07 11.38 -23.40
C LYS A 258 23.33 11.27 -22.54
N GLY A 259 23.19 11.23 -21.21
CA GLY A 259 24.29 11.25 -20.25
C GLY A 259 24.84 12.66 -19.96
N ASP A 260 24.09 13.71 -20.30
CA ASP A 260 24.50 15.11 -20.15
C ASP A 260 24.17 15.62 -18.73
N SER A 261 25.06 15.35 -17.76
CA SER A 261 24.81 15.68 -16.35
C SER A 261 24.76 17.18 -16.05
N ALA A 262 25.59 18.01 -16.70
CA ALA A 262 25.59 19.45 -16.45
C ALA A 262 24.27 20.14 -16.90
N PRO A 263 23.78 19.95 -18.15
CA PRO A 263 22.46 20.44 -18.54
C PRO A 263 21.32 19.88 -17.68
N ALA A 264 21.39 18.60 -17.30
CA ALA A 264 20.37 17.97 -16.46
C ALA A 264 20.30 18.62 -15.06
N LEU A 265 21.44 18.95 -14.45
CA LEU A 265 21.50 19.66 -13.17
C LEU A 265 20.97 21.10 -13.27
N GLU A 266 21.23 21.80 -14.38
CA GLU A 266 20.64 23.13 -14.61
C GLU A 266 19.11 23.06 -14.73
N THR A 267 18.59 22.07 -15.46
CA THR A 267 17.15 21.84 -15.59
C THR A 267 16.53 21.45 -14.25
N LEU A 268 17.20 20.58 -13.47
CA LEU A 268 16.78 20.26 -12.10
C LEU A 268 16.66 21.53 -11.24
N THR A 269 17.66 22.41 -11.30
CA THR A 269 17.67 23.68 -10.54
C THR A 269 16.50 24.59 -10.94
N LYS A 270 16.12 24.62 -12.23
CA LYS A 270 14.93 25.35 -12.70
C LYS A 270 13.64 24.73 -12.13
N ILE A 271 13.57 23.40 -12.07
CA ILE A 271 12.41 22.67 -11.54
C ILE A 271 12.25 22.91 -10.03
N THR A 272 13.31 22.78 -9.25
CA THR A 272 13.28 23.01 -7.79
C THR A 272 13.10 24.50 -7.48
N GLY A 273 13.74 25.40 -8.25
CA GLY A 273 13.58 26.85 -8.13
C GLY A 273 12.16 27.35 -8.44
N ALA A 274 11.36 26.61 -9.22
CA ALA A 274 9.94 26.86 -9.42
C ALA A 274 9.06 26.44 -8.22
N GLY A 275 9.66 25.97 -7.12
CA GLY A 275 8.97 25.60 -5.88
C GLY A 275 8.36 24.20 -5.89
N LYS A 276 8.79 23.33 -6.80
CA LYS A 276 8.34 21.93 -6.83
C LYS A 276 9.03 21.11 -5.75
N ASP A 277 8.23 20.38 -4.98
CA ASP A 277 8.72 19.45 -3.97
C ASP A 277 9.53 18.31 -4.63
N GLY A 278 10.69 18.01 -4.05
CA GLY A 278 11.60 16.99 -4.56
C GLY A 278 11.02 15.59 -4.62
N GLN A 279 10.23 15.18 -3.62
CA GLN A 279 9.58 13.86 -3.61
C GLN A 279 8.54 13.77 -4.73
N ARG A 280 7.75 14.84 -4.91
CA ARG A 280 6.76 14.90 -5.99
C ARG A 280 7.41 14.90 -7.36
N PHE A 281 8.56 15.54 -7.53
CA PHE A 281 9.33 15.46 -8.77
C PHE A 281 9.76 14.03 -9.10
N ILE A 282 10.25 13.26 -8.12
CA ILE A 282 10.61 11.85 -8.34
C ILE A 282 9.39 11.02 -8.73
N GLU A 283 8.24 11.20 -8.06
CA GLU A 283 6.99 10.49 -8.40
C GLU A 283 6.56 10.77 -9.85
N ASP A 284 6.58 12.04 -10.25
CA ASP A 284 6.23 12.44 -11.61
C ASP A 284 7.21 11.85 -12.64
N LEU A 285 8.50 11.81 -12.32
CA LEU A 285 9.54 11.25 -13.19
C LEU A 285 9.40 9.72 -13.32
N ILE A 286 9.08 9.01 -12.24
CA ILE A 286 8.80 7.55 -12.29
C ILE A 286 7.58 7.29 -13.17
N SER A 287 6.49 8.05 -12.99
CA SER A 287 5.30 7.89 -13.82
C SER A 287 5.60 8.16 -15.29
N PHE A 288 6.37 9.21 -15.58
CA PHE A 288 6.78 9.56 -16.93
C PHE A 288 7.63 8.46 -17.60
N ILE A 289 8.65 7.95 -16.91
CA ILE A 289 9.52 6.89 -17.45
C ILE A 289 8.73 5.59 -17.65
N ARG A 290 7.79 5.27 -16.75
CA ARG A 290 6.86 4.15 -16.92
C ARG A 290 6.01 4.30 -18.18
N ASP A 291 5.47 5.50 -18.45
CA ASP A 291 4.68 5.74 -19.65
C ASP A 291 5.53 5.58 -20.92
N VAL A 292 6.78 6.06 -20.93
CA VAL A 292 7.71 5.84 -22.05
C VAL A 292 8.00 4.35 -22.26
N LEU A 293 8.23 3.60 -21.18
CA LEU A 293 8.48 2.15 -21.23
C LEU A 293 7.26 1.38 -21.76
N LEU A 294 6.05 1.72 -21.29
CA LEU A 294 4.81 1.10 -21.77
C LEU A 294 4.57 1.41 -23.25
N TYR A 295 4.94 2.60 -23.72
CA TYR A 295 4.84 2.98 -25.13
C TYR A 295 5.77 2.13 -26.01
N GLN A 296 7.01 1.86 -25.55
CA GLN A 296 7.97 1.00 -26.25
C GLN A 296 7.44 -0.41 -26.45
N GLU A 297 6.87 -1.01 -25.41
CA GLU A 297 6.40 -2.41 -25.44
C GLU A 297 5.05 -2.55 -26.15
N SER A 298 4.14 -1.59 -25.95
CA SER A 298 2.82 -1.62 -26.59
C SER A 298 2.21 -0.22 -26.70
N PRO A 299 2.30 0.43 -27.88
CA PRO A 299 1.69 1.72 -28.14
C PRO A 299 0.15 1.73 -27.93
N SER A 300 -0.50 0.57 -28.00
CA SER A 300 -1.95 0.43 -27.80
C SER A 300 -2.40 0.48 -26.34
N LEU A 301 -1.49 0.35 -25.37
CA LEU A 301 -1.83 0.38 -23.94
C LEU A 301 -1.91 1.80 -23.36
N ILE A 302 -1.47 2.81 -24.11
CA ILE A 302 -1.44 4.21 -23.67
C ILE A 302 -2.52 5.00 -24.40
N ASP A 303 -3.37 5.64 -23.62
CA ASP A 303 -4.27 6.66 -24.12
C ASP A 303 -3.45 7.96 -24.29
N LEU A 304 -2.89 8.18 -25.49
CA LEU A 304 -2.02 9.32 -25.81
C LEU A 304 -2.60 10.68 -25.34
N PRO A 305 -3.89 11.00 -25.54
CA PRO A 305 -4.52 12.21 -24.98
C PRO A 305 -4.45 12.31 -23.44
N ALA A 306 -4.52 11.17 -22.74
CA ALA A 306 -4.48 11.10 -21.27
C ALA A 306 -3.07 11.34 -20.69
N THR A 307 -2.04 11.48 -21.51
CA THR A 307 -0.69 11.85 -21.06
C THR A 307 -0.43 13.35 -21.16
N GLY A 308 -1.18 14.04 -22.02
CA GLY A 308 -0.95 15.45 -22.36
C GLY A 308 0.25 15.69 -23.29
N LEU A 309 0.83 14.62 -23.87
CA LEU A 309 1.92 14.68 -24.84
C LEU A 309 1.45 14.21 -26.21
N ARG A 310 2.09 14.70 -27.27
CA ARG A 310 1.78 14.25 -28.63
C ARG A 310 2.49 12.93 -28.91
N LYS A 311 1.96 12.18 -29.88
CA LYS A 311 2.58 10.93 -30.34
C LYS A 311 4.03 11.12 -30.80
N GLU A 312 4.29 12.26 -31.44
CA GLU A 312 5.63 12.65 -31.91
C GLU A 312 6.64 12.79 -30.75
N ASP A 313 6.19 13.30 -29.59
CA ASP A 313 7.01 13.41 -28.40
C ASP A 313 7.36 12.00 -27.86
N PHE A 314 6.39 11.08 -27.82
CA PHE A 314 6.63 9.70 -27.38
C PHE A 314 7.51 8.91 -28.33
N ASP A 315 7.39 9.12 -29.64
CA ASP A 315 8.28 8.49 -30.63
C ASP A 315 9.74 8.96 -30.42
N GLN A 316 9.95 10.24 -30.10
CA GLN A 316 11.27 10.75 -29.75
C GLN A 316 11.79 10.21 -28.40
N LEU A 317 10.94 10.18 -27.38
CA LEU A 317 11.29 9.75 -26.02
C LEU A 317 11.59 8.25 -25.94
N SER A 318 10.78 7.43 -26.62
CA SER A 318 10.99 5.99 -26.72
C SER A 318 12.25 5.63 -27.50
N GLY A 319 12.73 6.48 -28.41
CA GLY A 319 14.01 6.30 -29.08
C GLY A 319 15.22 6.71 -28.22
N ALA A 320 15.03 7.46 -27.14
CA ALA A 320 16.12 8.07 -26.39
C ALA A 320 16.85 7.13 -25.42
N ALA A 321 16.18 6.08 -24.93
CA ALA A 321 16.75 5.12 -23.97
C ALA A 321 16.23 3.70 -24.22
N SER A 322 17.04 2.68 -23.94
CA SER A 322 16.60 1.27 -24.05
C SER A 322 15.69 0.87 -22.89
N SER A 323 14.86 -0.17 -23.07
CA SER A 323 13.98 -0.67 -22.01
C SER A 323 14.77 -1.08 -20.75
N THR A 324 15.94 -1.71 -20.91
CA THR A 324 16.86 -2.02 -19.79
C THR A 324 17.29 -0.78 -19.02
N ALA A 325 17.62 0.32 -19.71
CA ALA A 325 17.98 1.58 -19.07
C ALA A 325 16.78 2.19 -18.32
N LEU A 326 15.59 2.16 -18.91
CA LEU A 326 14.37 2.67 -18.27
C LEU A 326 14.06 1.91 -16.97
N TYR A 327 14.23 0.57 -16.95
CA TYR A 327 14.10 -0.21 -15.72
C TYR A 327 15.12 0.21 -14.64
N GLN A 328 16.40 0.33 -15.01
CA GLN A 328 17.46 0.75 -14.09
C GLN A 328 17.24 2.18 -13.55
N MET A 329 16.69 3.07 -14.38
CA MET A 329 16.31 4.42 -13.96
C MET A 329 15.18 4.38 -12.92
N ILE A 330 14.14 3.57 -13.14
CA ILE A 330 13.03 3.41 -12.18
C ILE A 330 13.53 2.85 -10.85
N ASP A 331 14.41 1.84 -10.87
CA ASP A 331 14.98 1.26 -9.64
C ASP A 331 15.79 2.30 -8.86
N THR A 332 16.66 3.06 -9.55
CA THR A 332 17.46 4.12 -8.94
C THR A 332 16.59 5.24 -8.35
N LEU A 333 15.48 5.58 -9.03
CA LEU A 333 14.51 6.56 -8.54
C LEU A 333 13.80 6.08 -7.27
N ASN A 334 13.38 4.81 -7.24
CA ASN A 334 12.73 4.21 -6.07
C ASN A 334 13.66 4.15 -4.85
N ASP A 335 14.94 3.82 -5.05
CA ASP A 335 15.94 3.77 -3.97
C ASP A 335 16.12 5.16 -3.35
N ILE A 336 16.35 6.18 -4.17
CA ILE A 336 16.51 7.56 -3.68
C ILE A 336 15.21 8.10 -3.06
N GLN A 337 14.04 7.71 -3.59
CA GLN A 337 12.76 8.10 -3.00
C GLN A 337 12.63 7.62 -1.55
N GLN A 338 13.12 6.41 -1.24
CA GLN A 338 13.11 5.89 0.13
C GLN A 338 14.08 6.63 1.04
N GLU A 339 15.29 6.94 0.56
CA GLU A 339 16.30 7.70 1.32
C GLU A 339 15.83 9.13 1.61
N MET A 340 15.10 9.75 0.67
CA MET A 340 14.57 11.10 0.82
C MET A 340 13.46 11.22 1.88
N ARG A 341 12.88 10.12 2.38
CA ARG A 341 11.86 10.19 3.44
C ARG A 341 12.41 10.64 4.80
N PHE A 342 13.73 10.53 5.00
CA PHE A 342 14.38 10.76 6.29
C PHE A 342 15.45 11.86 6.26
N THR A 343 15.64 12.53 5.12
CA THR A 343 16.69 13.54 4.94
C THR A 343 16.21 14.95 5.28
N THR A 344 17.13 15.78 5.79
CA THR A 344 16.92 17.22 5.97
C THR A 344 17.37 18.06 4.77
N HIS A 345 18.05 17.45 3.79
CA HIS A 345 18.57 18.12 2.59
C HIS A 345 18.20 17.34 1.32
N PRO A 346 16.96 17.44 0.84
CA PRO A 346 16.49 16.72 -0.35
C PRO A 346 17.24 17.11 -1.63
N ASP A 347 17.67 18.36 -1.76
CA ASP A 347 18.31 18.88 -2.98
C ASP A 347 19.59 18.12 -3.34
N VAL A 348 20.42 17.78 -2.34
CA VAL A 348 21.66 17.02 -2.54
C VAL A 348 21.37 15.62 -3.09
N TYR A 349 20.30 14.98 -2.61
CA TYR A 349 19.89 13.66 -3.10
C TYR A 349 19.41 13.73 -4.55
N LEU A 350 18.71 14.81 -4.93
CA LEU A 350 18.28 15.03 -6.31
C LEU A 350 19.45 15.30 -7.26
N GLU A 351 20.45 16.08 -6.83
CA GLU A 351 21.67 16.32 -7.61
C GLU A 351 22.46 15.02 -7.84
N VAL A 352 22.67 14.25 -6.77
CA VAL A 352 23.36 12.94 -6.85
C VAL A 352 22.57 11.95 -7.71
N LEU A 353 21.24 11.92 -7.56
CA LEU A 353 20.34 11.12 -8.40
C LEU A 353 20.51 11.48 -9.87
N THR A 354 20.53 12.77 -10.21
CA THR A 354 20.70 13.24 -11.60
C THR A 354 21.99 12.72 -12.20
N VAL A 355 23.09 12.81 -11.46
CA VAL A 355 24.39 12.30 -11.89
C VAL A 355 24.37 10.78 -12.05
N ARG A 356 23.77 10.05 -11.10
CA ARG A 356 23.62 8.58 -11.18
C ARG A 356 22.81 8.16 -12.40
N LEU A 357 21.68 8.82 -12.67
CA LEU A 357 20.83 8.50 -13.81
C LEU A 357 21.56 8.73 -15.15
N CYS A 358 22.38 9.78 -15.25
CA CYS A 358 23.18 10.05 -16.46
C CYS A 358 24.26 8.97 -16.72
N GLN A 359 24.64 8.20 -15.71
CA GLN A 359 25.62 7.10 -15.83
C GLN A 359 24.97 5.79 -16.27
N ILE A 360 23.64 5.70 -16.23
CA ILE A 360 22.88 4.52 -16.66
C ILE A 360 22.90 4.47 -18.19
N ARG A 361 23.95 3.86 -18.75
CA ARG A 361 24.01 3.54 -20.18
C ARG A 361 23.31 2.21 -20.41
N GLY A 362 22.17 2.26 -21.10
CA GLY A 362 21.57 1.05 -21.66
C GLY A 362 22.53 0.46 -22.68
N ASP A 363 22.95 -0.79 -22.46
CA ASP A 363 23.86 -1.60 -23.28
C ASP A 363 24.28 -0.89 -24.58
N GLU A 364 25.38 -0.13 -24.51
CA GLU A 364 26.15 0.12 -25.71
C GLU A 364 26.41 -1.25 -26.31
N ARG A 365 25.95 -1.48 -27.55
CA ARG A 365 26.33 -2.63 -28.38
C ARG A 365 27.79 -2.93 -28.11
N THR A 366 28.05 -3.98 -27.33
CA THR A 366 29.38 -4.40 -26.95
C THR A 366 30.16 -4.57 -28.24
N GLN A 367 31.20 -3.75 -28.42
CA GLN A 367 32.15 -3.98 -29.49
C GLN A 367 32.63 -5.44 -29.33
N PRO A 368 32.57 -6.28 -30.39
CA PRO A 368 32.76 -7.73 -30.29
C PRO A 368 34.20 -8.18 -29.96
N GLY A 369 35.07 -7.29 -29.49
CA GLY A 369 36.49 -7.54 -29.28
C GLY A 369 36.88 -8.00 -27.88
N ALA A 370 36.18 -7.56 -26.82
CA ALA A 370 36.61 -7.83 -25.45
C ALA A 370 36.21 -9.24 -24.98
N ASP A 371 34.95 -9.63 -25.20
CA ASP A 371 34.43 -10.93 -24.75
C ASP A 371 35.01 -12.11 -25.52
N GLN A 372 35.43 -11.92 -26.78
CA GLN A 372 36.05 -13.00 -27.56
C GLN A 372 37.43 -13.38 -27.02
N ALA A 373 38.21 -12.42 -26.52
CA ALA A 373 39.52 -12.71 -25.95
C ALA A 373 39.39 -13.52 -24.64
N GLU A 374 38.47 -13.12 -23.77
CA GLU A 374 38.23 -13.78 -22.49
C GLU A 374 37.59 -15.16 -22.68
N LEU A 375 36.63 -15.29 -23.61
CA LEU A 375 36.03 -16.58 -23.97
C LEU A 375 37.04 -17.53 -24.63
N THR A 376 38.02 -17.01 -25.36
CA THR A 376 39.10 -17.81 -25.96
C THR A 376 40.09 -18.29 -24.89
N GLN A 377 40.43 -17.43 -23.91
CA GLN A 377 41.26 -17.82 -22.77
C GLN A 377 40.56 -18.87 -21.89
N LEU A 378 39.26 -18.71 -21.62
CA LEU A 378 38.47 -19.70 -20.87
C LEU A 378 38.38 -21.04 -21.62
N ARG A 379 38.19 -21.03 -22.95
CA ARG A 379 38.19 -22.26 -23.75
C ARG A 379 39.55 -22.96 -23.76
N GLN A 380 40.65 -22.21 -23.83
CA GLN A 380 42.00 -22.77 -23.74
C GLN A 380 42.28 -23.37 -22.35
N ALA A 381 41.86 -22.70 -21.27
CA ALA A 381 42.00 -23.20 -19.91
C ALA A 381 41.22 -24.50 -19.68
N VAL A 382 40.00 -24.59 -20.20
CA VAL A 382 39.17 -25.82 -20.12
C VAL A 382 39.79 -26.97 -20.92
N ALA A 383 40.34 -26.69 -22.10
CA ALA A 383 41.02 -27.70 -22.92
C ALA A 383 42.30 -28.24 -22.24
N ALA A 384 43.09 -27.37 -21.60
CA ALA A 384 44.27 -27.76 -20.84
C ALA A 384 43.91 -28.66 -19.64
N LEU A 385 42.88 -28.29 -18.88
CA LEU A 385 42.37 -29.08 -17.76
C LEU A 385 41.83 -30.44 -18.21
N GLN A 386 41.17 -30.53 -19.37
CA GLN A 386 40.71 -31.81 -19.91
C GLN A 386 41.86 -32.74 -20.32
N GLN A 387 42.98 -32.19 -20.79
CA GLN A 387 44.18 -32.99 -21.08
C GLN A 387 44.86 -33.50 -19.80
N GLU A 388 44.95 -32.67 -18.76
CA GLU A 388 45.46 -33.07 -17.45
C GLU A 388 44.62 -34.18 -16.80
N VAL A 389 43.28 -34.04 -16.85
CA VAL A 389 42.36 -35.06 -16.32
C VAL A 389 42.46 -36.37 -17.09
N ASN A 390 42.71 -36.34 -18.40
CA ASN A 390 42.90 -37.55 -19.20
C ASN A 390 44.26 -38.21 -18.95
N GLN A 391 45.31 -37.45 -18.67
CA GLN A 391 46.61 -38.00 -18.26
C GLN A 391 46.54 -38.67 -16.88
N LEU A 392 45.82 -38.06 -15.93
CA LEU A 392 45.60 -38.63 -14.59
C LEU A 392 44.73 -39.90 -14.62
N ARG A 393 43.93 -40.12 -15.66
CA ARG A 393 43.12 -41.34 -15.86
C ARG A 393 43.89 -42.51 -16.48
N GLN A 394 45.09 -42.30 -17.04
CA GLN A 394 45.87 -43.34 -17.72
C GLN A 394 46.98 -43.95 -16.85
N THR A 395 47.18 -43.47 -15.62
CA THR A 395 48.12 -44.06 -14.66
C THR A 395 47.45 -45.26 -13.94
N PRO A 396 48.09 -46.45 -13.87
CA PRO A 396 47.53 -47.60 -13.14
C PRO A 396 47.48 -47.32 -11.63
N PRO A 397 46.52 -47.90 -10.87
CA PRO A 397 46.36 -47.59 -9.46
C PRO A 397 47.43 -48.30 -8.62
N ALA A 398 48.22 -47.51 -7.89
CA ALA A 398 48.93 -48.01 -6.72
C ALA A 398 47.92 -48.22 -5.57
N GLU A 399 48.02 -49.36 -4.88
CA GLU A 399 47.14 -49.75 -3.78
C GLU A 399 47.08 -48.66 -2.69
N VAL A 400 45.88 -48.09 -2.51
CA VAL A 400 45.56 -47.25 -1.36
C VAL A 400 44.55 -47.99 -0.49
N LYS A 401 44.98 -48.25 0.75
CA LYS A 401 44.17 -48.81 1.83
C LYS A 401 42.93 -47.94 2.08
N THR A 402 41.78 -48.58 2.13
CA THR A 402 40.51 -48.03 2.63
C THR A 402 40.63 -47.52 4.07
N PRO A 403 40.01 -46.37 4.36
CA PRO A 403 39.08 -46.30 5.48
C PRO A 403 37.66 -45.87 5.06
N ALA A 404 36.75 -46.19 5.96
CA ALA A 404 35.28 -46.22 5.94
C ALA A 404 34.54 -44.92 5.52
N PRO A 405 33.24 -45.02 5.18
CA PRO A 405 32.50 -43.99 4.45
C PRO A 405 31.95 -42.88 5.35
N ARG A 406 32.02 -41.63 4.87
CA ARG A 406 31.21 -40.51 5.36
C ARG A 406 30.26 -40.03 4.24
N PRO A 407 29.01 -39.71 4.57
CA PRO A 407 27.94 -39.54 3.60
C PRO A 407 28.07 -38.26 2.75
N SER A 408 27.58 -38.39 1.52
CA SER A 408 27.51 -37.39 0.46
C SER A 408 26.78 -36.11 0.88
N ARG A 409 27.41 -34.95 0.65
CA ARG A 409 26.69 -33.67 0.54
C ARG A 409 25.93 -33.65 -0.78
N SER A 410 24.62 -33.74 -0.70
CA SER A 410 23.73 -33.31 -1.77
C SER A 410 23.68 -31.77 -1.78
N THR A 411 23.95 -31.21 -2.96
CA THR A 411 23.66 -29.83 -3.31
C THR A 411 22.14 -29.66 -3.40
N SER A 412 21.55 -29.00 -2.42
CA SER A 412 20.25 -28.36 -2.59
C SER A 412 20.35 -26.94 -2.06
N ASN A 413 20.19 -25.99 -2.98
CA ASN A 413 20.19 -24.57 -2.73
C ASN A 413 18.83 -24.21 -2.09
N LYS A 414 18.80 -24.22 -0.76
CA LYS A 414 17.83 -23.48 0.06
C LYS A 414 18.66 -22.83 1.15
N GLN A 415 18.73 -21.50 1.17
CA GLN A 415 19.31 -20.76 2.30
C GLN A 415 18.52 -21.15 3.57
N ALA A 416 19.08 -22.06 4.35
CA ALA A 416 18.51 -22.44 5.63
C ALA A 416 18.95 -21.41 6.67
N LEU A 417 17.96 -20.78 7.32
CA LEU A 417 18.10 -19.97 8.53
C LEU A 417 19.16 -20.59 9.47
N ARG A 418 20.29 -19.90 9.66
CA ARG A 418 21.39 -20.35 10.52
C ARG A 418 21.05 -20.06 11.99
N ILE A 419 20.45 -21.03 12.67
CA ILE A 419 20.23 -20.97 14.14
C ILE A 419 21.45 -21.57 14.84
N ASN A 420 22.04 -20.86 15.80
CA ASN A 420 23.18 -21.36 16.58
C ASN A 420 22.72 -22.27 17.73
N LEU A 421 22.33 -23.51 17.38
CA LEU A 421 21.81 -24.50 18.34
C LEU A 421 22.81 -24.83 19.47
N ALA A 422 24.12 -24.73 19.22
CA ALA A 422 25.14 -25.01 20.23
C ALA A 422 25.10 -24.01 21.40
N GLN A 423 24.90 -22.72 21.10
CA GLN A 423 24.79 -21.67 22.12
C GLN A 423 23.44 -21.74 22.86
N VAL A 424 22.35 -22.03 22.13
CA VAL A 424 21.02 -22.23 22.75
C VAL A 424 21.07 -23.38 23.76
N ASN A 425 21.68 -24.52 23.40
CA ASN A 425 21.80 -25.66 24.30
C ASN A 425 22.65 -25.35 25.55
N LEU A 426 23.71 -24.54 25.42
CA LEU A 426 24.55 -24.14 26.55
C LEU A 426 23.78 -23.28 27.57
N ILE A 427 22.92 -22.37 27.08
CA ILE A 427 22.04 -21.56 27.93
C ILE A 427 20.98 -22.45 28.59
N LEU A 428 20.38 -23.38 27.85
CA LEU A 428 19.35 -24.29 28.35
C LEU A 428 19.85 -25.22 29.47
N THR A 429 21.11 -25.64 29.46
CA THR A 429 21.70 -26.50 30.51
C THR A 429 21.66 -25.85 31.90
N ASN A 430 21.80 -24.52 31.96
CA ASN A 430 21.84 -23.77 33.22
C ASN A 430 20.61 -22.87 33.38
N ALA A 431 19.57 -23.03 32.55
CA ALA A 431 18.40 -22.17 32.57
C ALA A 431 17.52 -22.45 33.79
N THR A 432 17.13 -21.41 34.52
CA THR A 432 16.26 -21.54 35.69
C THR A 432 15.00 -20.67 35.56
N ARG A 433 13.88 -21.18 36.07
CA ARG A 433 12.59 -20.45 36.04
C ARG A 433 12.63 -19.11 36.81
N PRO A 434 13.24 -19.03 38.01
CA PRO A 434 13.34 -17.76 38.73
C PRO A 434 14.11 -16.67 37.96
N GLU A 435 15.13 -17.04 37.19
CA GLU A 435 15.90 -16.09 36.38
C GLU A 435 15.12 -15.58 35.17
N LEU A 436 14.30 -16.43 34.57
CA LEU A 436 13.40 -16.02 33.48
C LEU A 436 12.33 -15.04 33.99
N GLU A 437 11.72 -15.31 35.14
CA GLU A 437 10.71 -14.43 35.74
C GLU A 437 11.31 -13.06 36.12
N ASN A 438 12.53 -13.05 36.68
CA ASN A 438 13.27 -11.82 36.96
C ASN A 438 13.57 -11.02 35.67
N LEU A 439 14.00 -11.71 34.61
CA LEU A 439 14.32 -11.06 33.33
C LEU A 439 13.07 -10.51 32.62
N GLN A 440 11.95 -11.23 32.68
CA GLN A 440 10.66 -10.75 32.16
C GLN A 440 10.19 -9.48 32.88
N GLY A 441 10.45 -9.37 34.19
CA GLY A 441 10.17 -8.14 34.95
C GLY A 441 11.04 -6.95 34.53
N LEU A 442 12.31 -7.18 34.18
CA LEU A 442 13.27 -6.16 33.75
C LEU A 442 13.25 -5.89 32.23
N TRP A 443 12.41 -6.59 31.47
CA TRP A 443 12.40 -6.56 30.00
C TRP A 443 12.02 -5.18 29.47
N GLY A 444 11.01 -4.54 30.06
CA GLY A 444 10.59 -3.19 29.69
C GLY A 444 11.67 -2.13 29.92
N ASP A 445 12.37 -2.22 31.05
CA ASP A 445 13.47 -1.31 31.38
C ASP A 445 14.66 -1.49 30.43
N MET A 446 14.96 -2.74 30.05
CA MET A 446 16.00 -3.04 29.06
C MET A 446 15.66 -2.47 27.68
N LEU A 447 14.41 -2.60 27.23
CA LEU A 447 13.95 -2.02 25.97
C LEU A 447 14.09 -0.49 25.91
N SER A 448 13.96 0.18 27.06
CA SER A 448 14.09 1.63 27.18
C SER A 448 15.54 2.13 27.09
N LEU A 449 16.52 1.25 27.28
CA LEU A 449 17.96 1.56 27.19
C LEU A 449 18.54 1.37 25.78
N LEU A 450 17.76 0.81 24.85
CA LEU A 450 18.17 0.58 23.47
C LEU A 450 17.82 1.78 22.58
N ASP A 451 18.60 2.00 21.51
CA ASP A 451 18.31 3.05 20.53
C ASP A 451 17.01 2.77 19.76
N ASN A 452 16.36 3.82 19.25
CA ASN A 452 15.06 3.73 18.54
C ASN A 452 15.02 2.66 17.42
N ALA A 453 16.13 2.48 16.69
CA ALA A 453 16.23 1.45 15.65
C ALA A 453 16.25 0.02 16.23
N GLN A 454 16.89 -0.18 17.38
CA GLN A 454 17.00 -1.48 18.05
C GLN A 454 15.72 -1.84 18.81
N SER A 455 15.10 -0.87 19.51
CA SER A 455 13.81 -1.07 20.18
C SER A 455 12.70 -1.43 19.19
N SER A 456 12.71 -0.80 18.00
CA SER A 456 11.76 -1.14 16.92
C SER A 456 11.89 -2.57 16.41
N LEU A 457 13.07 -3.19 16.47
CA LEU A 457 13.28 -4.59 16.06
C LEU A 457 12.73 -5.58 17.09
N ILE A 458 12.72 -5.20 18.37
CA ILE A 458 12.45 -6.08 19.53
C ILE A 458 10.99 -5.96 20.02
N ASN A 459 10.22 -4.97 19.55
CA ASN A 459 8.83 -4.71 19.97
C ASN A 459 7.90 -5.95 19.95
N ASN A 460 8.19 -6.97 19.15
CA ASN A 460 7.46 -8.25 19.09
C ASN A 460 8.37 -9.46 19.39
N SER A 461 9.21 -9.35 20.42
CA SER A 461 10.08 -10.44 20.87
C SER A 461 10.01 -10.62 22.38
N GLU A 462 10.20 -11.86 22.83
CA GLU A 462 10.06 -12.23 24.24
C GLU A 462 11.18 -13.17 24.68
N PRO A 463 11.69 -13.03 25.92
CA PRO A 463 12.65 -13.95 26.49
C PRO A 463 11.96 -15.27 26.86
N VAL A 464 12.47 -16.37 26.29
CA VAL A 464 11.87 -17.72 26.43
C VAL A 464 12.70 -18.67 27.29
N ALA A 465 13.98 -18.37 27.51
CA ALA A 465 14.84 -19.05 28.48
C ALA A 465 15.89 -18.07 29.02
N ALA A 466 16.25 -18.19 30.30
CA ALA A 466 17.30 -17.40 30.91
C ALA A 466 18.13 -18.27 31.87
N SER A 467 19.44 -18.02 31.87
CA SER A 467 20.44 -18.61 32.76
C SER A 467 21.33 -17.48 33.31
N PRO A 468 22.21 -17.74 34.31
CA PRO A 468 23.10 -16.70 34.83
C PRO A 468 24.06 -16.14 33.77
N ALA A 469 24.37 -16.95 32.74
CA ALA A 469 25.37 -16.65 31.70
C ALA A 469 24.75 -16.25 30.35
N GLY A 470 23.43 -16.34 30.17
CA GLY A 470 22.82 -16.03 28.87
C GLY A 470 21.30 -16.18 28.80
N VAL A 471 20.73 -15.63 27.73
CA VAL A 471 19.30 -15.45 27.51
C VAL A 471 18.94 -15.88 26.09
N VAL A 472 17.84 -16.62 25.95
CA VAL A 472 17.25 -16.95 24.65
C VAL A 472 16.02 -16.08 24.43
N VAL A 473 16.02 -15.35 23.32
CA VAL A 473 14.94 -14.43 22.94
C VAL A 473 14.30 -14.93 21.65
N SER A 474 12.96 -15.03 21.66
CA SER A 474 12.19 -15.49 20.52
C SER A 474 11.59 -14.34 19.72
N PHE A 475 11.58 -14.46 18.39
CA PHE A 475 10.98 -13.49 17.46
C PHE A 475 9.76 -14.08 16.76
N ASP A 476 8.69 -13.27 16.66
CA ASP A 476 7.46 -13.63 15.93
C ASP A 476 7.67 -13.66 14.40
N ASN A 477 8.63 -12.89 13.86
CA ASN A 477 8.86 -12.74 12.42
C ASN A 477 10.27 -13.22 12.01
N ASN A 478 10.33 -14.13 11.04
CA ASN A 478 11.58 -14.67 10.47
C ASN A 478 12.49 -13.59 9.86
N PHE A 479 11.92 -12.54 9.27
CA PHE A 479 12.70 -11.41 8.74
C PHE A 479 13.41 -10.62 9.84
N LEU A 480 12.69 -10.31 10.94
CA LEU A 480 13.25 -9.62 12.10
C LEU A 480 14.33 -10.47 12.79
N PHE A 481 14.14 -11.79 12.84
CA PHE A 481 15.16 -12.72 13.32
C PHE A 481 16.45 -12.67 12.49
N GLU A 482 16.36 -12.67 11.16
CA GLU A 482 17.55 -12.60 10.30
C GLU A 482 18.30 -11.28 10.45
N GLN A 483 17.57 -10.17 10.56
CA GLN A 483 18.14 -8.84 10.79
C GLN A 483 18.79 -8.74 12.19
N ALA A 484 18.16 -9.32 13.21
CA ALA A 484 18.68 -9.38 14.58
C ALA A 484 19.94 -10.25 14.69
N ASN A 485 19.96 -11.41 14.02
CA ASN A 485 21.06 -12.36 14.05
C ASN A 485 22.28 -11.90 13.22
N GLY A 486 22.05 -11.07 12.19
CA GLY A 486 23.12 -10.45 11.39
C GLY A 486 23.65 -9.11 11.93
N GLY A 487 22.98 -8.50 12.90
CA GLY A 487 23.29 -7.17 13.42
C GLY A 487 23.98 -7.14 14.80
N ASN A 488 24.28 -5.94 15.29
CA ASN A 488 24.89 -5.71 16.61
C ASN A 488 23.90 -5.83 17.79
N LEU A 489 22.67 -6.29 17.54
CA LEU A 489 21.57 -6.29 18.51
C LEU A 489 21.87 -7.16 19.73
N GLY A 490 22.46 -8.36 19.52
CA GLY A 490 22.82 -9.27 20.61
C GLY A 490 23.84 -8.65 21.59
N ASN A 491 24.79 -7.88 21.06
CA ASN A 491 25.80 -7.19 21.87
C ASN A 491 25.20 -6.00 22.63
N ALA A 492 24.33 -5.22 21.98
CA ALA A 492 23.64 -4.09 22.61
C ALA A 492 22.72 -4.55 23.75
N MET A 493 21.98 -5.65 23.53
CA MET A 493 21.14 -6.25 24.57
C MET A 493 21.99 -6.83 25.72
N GLY A 494 23.13 -7.46 25.42
CA GLY A 494 24.06 -7.92 26.44
C GLY A 494 24.58 -6.79 27.33
N ALA A 495 24.95 -5.65 26.72
CA ALA A 495 25.39 -4.46 27.45
C ALA A 495 24.27 -3.83 28.31
N ALA A 496 23.05 -3.73 27.78
CA ALA A 496 21.90 -3.22 28.52
C ALA A 496 21.55 -4.15 29.71
N LEU A 497 21.60 -5.47 29.52
CA LEU A 497 21.39 -6.44 30.60
C LEU A 497 22.51 -6.39 31.65
N GLN A 498 23.76 -6.16 31.26
CA GLN A 498 24.87 -5.97 32.20
C GLN A 498 24.66 -4.71 33.05
N GLN A 499 24.18 -3.62 32.46
CA GLN A 499 23.90 -2.38 33.20
C GLN A 499 22.77 -2.56 34.21
N LEU A 500 21.75 -3.36 33.88
CA LEU A 500 20.59 -3.59 34.76
C LEU A 500 20.82 -4.68 35.83
N THR A 501 21.58 -5.73 35.50
CA THR A 501 21.72 -6.91 36.37
C THR A 501 23.11 -7.07 36.99
N GLY A 502 24.10 -6.29 36.55
CA GLY A 502 25.49 -6.36 37.00
C GLY A 502 26.29 -7.55 36.47
N SER A 503 25.67 -8.46 35.72
CA SER A 503 26.29 -9.68 35.16
C SER A 503 26.24 -9.67 33.64
N GLU A 504 27.35 -10.05 33.01
CA GLU A 504 27.42 -10.20 31.55
C GLU A 504 26.63 -11.44 31.11
N ARG A 505 25.66 -11.25 30.21
CA ARG A 505 24.79 -12.32 29.70
C ARG A 505 24.84 -12.36 28.17
N GLN A 506 25.13 -13.52 27.60
CA GLN A 506 25.07 -13.71 26.15
C GLN A 506 23.61 -13.81 25.68
N VAL A 507 23.25 -13.06 24.64
CA VAL A 507 21.90 -13.07 24.07
C VAL A 507 21.90 -13.87 22.77
N VAL A 508 21.00 -14.85 22.68
CA VAL A 508 20.84 -15.71 21.50
C VAL A 508 19.40 -15.64 21.01
N PHE A 509 19.24 -15.55 19.69
CA PHE A 509 17.94 -15.39 19.06
C PHE A 509 17.42 -16.71 18.48
N VAL A 510 16.10 -16.92 18.55
CA VAL A 510 15.42 -18.06 17.94
C VAL A 510 14.09 -17.65 17.28
N PRO A 511 13.70 -18.26 16.15
CA PRO A 511 12.34 -18.13 15.63
C PRO A 511 11.31 -18.78 16.57
N LYS A 512 10.17 -18.11 16.82
CA LYS A 512 9.14 -18.59 17.75
C LYS A 512 8.45 -19.87 17.28
N ASP A 513 8.28 -20.04 15.97
CA ASP A 513 7.74 -21.26 15.34
C ASP A 513 8.60 -22.50 15.60
N LYS A 514 9.93 -22.32 15.72
CA LYS A 514 10.90 -23.42 15.93
C LYS A 514 11.24 -23.67 17.39
N TRP A 515 10.94 -22.72 18.29
CA TRP A 515 11.29 -22.83 19.70
C TRP A 515 10.72 -24.08 20.42
N PRO A 516 9.44 -24.47 20.25
CA PRO A 516 8.88 -25.65 20.92
C PRO A 516 9.63 -26.94 20.58
N GLN A 517 10.07 -27.07 19.32
CA GLN A 517 10.78 -28.23 18.82
C GLN A 517 12.22 -28.29 19.36
N ILE A 518 12.94 -27.16 19.33
CA ILE A 518 14.30 -27.03 19.90
C ILE A 518 14.32 -27.38 21.39
N ARG A 519 13.34 -26.89 22.16
CA ARG A 519 13.23 -27.19 23.59
C ARG A 519 12.92 -28.67 23.84
N GLN A 520 12.04 -29.27 23.04
CA GLN A 520 11.69 -30.68 23.18
C GLN A 520 12.89 -31.59 22.89
N ASP A 521 13.64 -31.31 21.83
CA ASP A 521 14.84 -32.05 21.45
C ASP A 521 15.90 -31.99 22.57
N PHE A 522 16.14 -30.80 23.13
CA PHE A 522 17.07 -30.61 24.26
C PHE A 522 16.69 -31.44 25.51
N LEU A 523 15.40 -31.46 25.87
CA LEU A 523 14.91 -32.19 27.05
C LEU A 523 15.02 -33.72 26.87
N VAL A 524 14.91 -34.20 25.64
CA VAL A 524 15.08 -35.62 25.29
C VAL A 524 16.57 -36.00 25.27
N GLU A 525 17.44 -35.15 24.72
CA GLU A 525 18.89 -35.40 24.67
C GLU A 525 19.55 -35.42 26.06
N ASN A 526 19.10 -34.55 26.97
CA ASN A 526 19.66 -34.46 28.33
C ASN A 526 18.93 -35.32 29.38
N GLY A 527 18.01 -36.19 28.94
CA GLY A 527 17.39 -37.20 29.81
C GLY A 527 16.36 -36.67 30.82
N TYR A 528 15.98 -35.39 30.75
CA TYR A 528 14.92 -34.79 31.56
C TYR A 528 13.52 -35.30 31.15
N LEU A 529 13.39 -35.79 29.91
CA LEU A 529 12.26 -36.58 29.44
C LEU A 529 12.76 -38.01 29.14
N LYS A 530 12.12 -39.03 29.71
CA LYS A 530 12.26 -40.40 29.16
C LYS A 530 11.83 -40.35 27.70
N LYS A 531 12.47 -41.13 26.81
CA LYS A 531 11.93 -41.46 25.48
C LYS A 531 10.58 -42.17 25.67
N GLY A 532 9.55 -41.40 25.98
CA GLY A 532 8.17 -41.77 25.86
C GLY A 532 7.92 -41.87 24.38
N THR A 533 7.49 -43.06 23.95
CA THR A 533 6.91 -43.30 22.65
C THR A 533 6.13 -42.07 22.19
N ALA A 534 6.61 -41.42 21.13
CA ALA A 534 5.68 -40.83 20.20
C ALA A 534 4.70 -41.95 19.85
N LYS A 535 3.48 -41.88 20.40
CA LYS A 535 2.36 -42.49 19.71
C LYS A 535 2.36 -41.81 18.35
N LYS A 536 2.88 -42.52 17.35
CA LYS A 536 2.15 -42.60 16.11
C LYS A 536 0.75 -43.05 16.53
N GLU A 537 -0.19 -42.12 16.63
CA GLU A 537 -1.53 -42.52 16.27
C GLU A 537 -1.41 -42.97 14.81
N ALA A 538 -1.44 -44.30 14.64
CA ALA A 538 -1.95 -44.87 13.43
C ALA A 538 -3.30 -44.20 13.15
N PRO A 539 -3.64 -43.89 11.88
CA PRO A 539 -4.95 -43.34 11.58
C PRO A 539 -5.99 -44.24 12.22
N LYS A 540 -6.81 -43.69 13.13
CA LYS A 540 -8.04 -44.35 13.54
C LYS A 540 -8.77 -44.68 12.25
N ALA A 541 -9.15 -45.95 12.09
CA ALA A 541 -9.93 -46.40 10.94
C ALA A 541 -11.15 -45.47 10.84
N THR A 542 -11.13 -44.59 9.84
CA THR A 542 -12.26 -43.75 9.48
C THR A 542 -13.40 -44.68 9.12
N ASP A 543 -14.53 -44.53 9.79
CA ASP A 543 -15.77 -45.20 9.44
C ASP A 543 -15.98 -45.06 7.91
N PRO A 544 -16.18 -46.15 7.15
CA PRO A 544 -16.19 -46.10 5.68
C PRO A 544 -17.15 -45.04 5.11
N VAL A 545 -18.21 -44.69 5.85
CA VAL A 545 -19.16 -43.63 5.48
C VAL A 545 -18.53 -42.24 5.51
N VAL A 546 -17.72 -41.92 6.53
CA VAL A 546 -17.05 -40.62 6.68
C VAL A 546 -15.99 -40.44 5.59
N SER A 547 -15.20 -41.48 5.31
CA SER A 547 -14.18 -41.43 4.25
C SER A 547 -14.79 -41.27 2.85
N GLN A 548 -15.98 -41.83 2.61
CA GLN A 548 -16.68 -41.68 1.34
C GLN A 548 -17.33 -40.28 1.21
N ALA A 549 -17.79 -39.70 2.31
CA ALA A 549 -18.28 -38.32 2.34
C ALA A 549 -17.14 -37.32 2.08
N GLU A 550 -15.98 -37.49 2.72
CA GLU A 550 -14.79 -36.64 2.52
C GLU A 550 -14.30 -36.65 1.07
N LYS A 551 -14.40 -37.78 0.38
CA LYS A 551 -14.08 -37.86 -1.06
C LYS A 551 -15.05 -37.13 -1.96
N LEU A 552 -16.31 -37.02 -1.58
CA LEU A 552 -17.35 -36.41 -2.42
C LEU A 552 -17.46 -34.89 -2.20
N PHE A 553 -17.26 -34.43 -0.96
CA PHE A 553 -17.54 -33.04 -0.57
C PHE A 553 -16.30 -32.25 -0.14
N GLY A 554 -15.15 -32.92 0.03
CA GLY A 554 -13.91 -32.31 0.53
C GLY A 554 -13.87 -32.23 2.06
N PRO A 555 -12.67 -32.27 2.68
CA PRO A 555 -12.52 -32.38 4.13
C PRO A 555 -13.00 -31.15 4.90
N ASP A 556 -12.97 -29.96 4.28
CA ASP A 556 -13.34 -28.69 4.92
C ASP A 556 -14.87 -28.47 5.00
N ALA A 557 -15.66 -29.34 4.35
CA ALA A 557 -17.12 -29.20 4.24
C ALA A 557 -17.91 -30.18 5.14
N ILE A 558 -17.23 -30.97 5.98
CA ILE A 558 -17.85 -32.06 6.76
C ILE A 558 -17.54 -31.87 8.25
N GLU A 559 -18.60 -31.84 9.06
CA GLU A 559 -18.51 -31.80 10.52
C GLU A 559 -19.02 -33.14 11.09
N VAL A 560 -18.10 -33.96 11.62
CA VAL A 560 -18.45 -35.26 12.23
C VAL A 560 -18.65 -35.08 13.73
N LYS A 561 -19.87 -35.30 14.22
CA LYS A 561 -20.20 -35.30 15.65
C LYS A 561 -20.28 -36.72 16.16
N ASN A 562 -19.55 -37.01 17.24
CA ASN A 562 -19.68 -38.26 17.97
C ASN A 562 -20.69 -38.02 19.11
N ASP A 563 -21.81 -38.74 19.11
CA ASP A 563 -22.75 -38.76 20.24
C ASP A 563 -22.14 -39.44 21.48
#